data_AF-A0A1G3P580-F1
#
_entry.id   AF-A0A1G3P580-F1
#
_cell.length_a   1.000
_cell.length_b   1.000
_cell.length_c   1.000
_cell.angle_alpha   90.00
_cell.angle_beta   90.00
_cell.angle_gamma   90.00
#
_symmetry.space_group_name_H-M   'P 1'
#
loop_
_entity.id
_entity.type
_entity.pdbx_description
1 polymer ?
#
loop_
_entity_poly.entity_id
_entity_poly.type
_entity_poly.pdbx_seq_one_letter_code
_entity_poly.pdbx_strand_id
1 'polypeptide(L)'
;MKRILFFTHYNPVHLLSDYVVFTLQCMRSYYEKIVVISNSTLSQNDYETLGTLADDVFVRKNIGFDFSAWQEAILKKGFDALLYYDTLTIMNDTCFGPIFELDTLFQRMESDNTIDFWGITNNKKSKNGMPETGGAIPEHIQSYFMSFKKNVVSSDVFIKFWKKIQPFTNVSEIIQKYETQLTVLLEQTGFRSGTMLDANMYNLKETNVSNHYPEILIDNNVPFIKIKSFLLHSNPKYLKDYIQNKTSYSVELIESHFNSILPPDINLLYSNKLHIVSENKPLSAISQKIAIHIHAFYIEEFQELITVILRVNFTFDLYITTDSQLKKDLIEKVMIITNLHFEIILVENRGRDIFPWLHISSKLNEYDIVGHFHTKRSPTGDSWIGKSWMNEIKESLINSSTDILNIFATCSSVGVIIPDIPFYFSSVHLISGWGNNQKICQSLWDSMGLPKNISFKNSEIPVMPYGFSFWYKPVALLPLFNLHLKVFDFPEEPLANESTVPHAIERLPVYIAWAQGFDFRVVKANKYVQTGFEVKKNWYIHQKNPLFKKIVAKLFPYGSKRGQLLRRLLKTTSFRTI
;
A
#
# COMPACT_ATOMS: atom_id res chain seq x y z
N MET A 1 -39.06 8.54 9.08
CA MET A 1 -39.29 7.16 8.61
C MET A 1 -38.45 6.22 9.46
N LYS A 2 -39.01 5.06 9.84
CA LYS A 2 -38.30 4.00 10.55
C LYS A 2 -37.53 3.16 9.55
N ARG A 3 -36.20 3.19 9.61
CA ARG A 3 -35.33 2.47 8.67
C ARG A 3 -34.58 1.35 9.35
N ILE A 4 -34.44 0.21 8.68
CA ILE A 4 -33.52 -0.86 9.06
C ILE A 4 -32.44 -1.05 7.99
N LEU A 5 -31.19 -1.19 8.42
CA LEU A 5 -30.03 -1.47 7.57
C LEU A 5 -29.46 -2.85 7.87
N PHE A 6 -29.28 -3.65 6.82
CA PHE A 6 -28.44 -4.85 6.81
C PHE A 6 -27.12 -4.53 6.09
N PHE A 7 -26.07 -4.30 6.87
CA PHE A 7 -24.75 -3.92 6.36
C PHE A 7 -23.81 -5.13 6.36
N THR A 8 -23.31 -5.52 5.18
CA THR A 8 -22.35 -6.63 5.06
C THR A 8 -20.93 -6.10 5.01
N HIS A 9 -20.07 -6.66 5.87
CA HIS A 9 -18.63 -6.38 5.93
C HIS A 9 -17.82 -7.59 5.46
N TYR A 10 -16.81 -7.36 4.62
CA TYR A 10 -15.81 -8.37 4.25
C TYR A 10 -14.45 -7.74 3.98
N ASN A 11 -13.43 -8.28 4.65
CA ASN A 11 -12.04 -7.96 4.40
C ASN A 11 -11.19 -9.24 4.30
N PRO A 12 -10.39 -9.43 3.23
CA PRO A 12 -9.62 -10.66 3.01
C PRO A 12 -8.50 -10.89 4.03
N VAL A 13 -8.08 -9.85 4.77
CA VAL A 13 -7.09 -9.94 5.86
C VAL A 13 -7.74 -9.79 7.24
N HIS A 14 -9.07 -9.96 7.32
CA HIS A 14 -9.85 -9.91 8.56
C HIS A 14 -9.75 -8.60 9.36
N LEU A 15 -9.48 -7.49 8.68
CA LEU A 15 -9.44 -6.15 9.29
C LEU A 15 -10.78 -5.43 9.12
N LEU A 16 -11.30 -4.88 10.21
CA LEU A 16 -12.33 -3.85 10.13
C LEU A 16 -11.67 -2.54 9.69
N SER A 17 -11.84 -2.16 8.41
CA SER A 17 -11.19 -0.96 7.87
C SER A 17 -11.81 0.32 8.42
N ASP A 18 -11.00 1.36 8.64
CA ASP A 18 -11.45 2.64 9.21
C ASP A 18 -12.58 3.30 8.39
N TYR A 19 -12.57 3.16 7.06
CA TYR A 19 -13.63 3.70 6.22
C TYR A 19 -14.98 3.02 6.49
N VAL A 20 -15.01 1.75 6.90
CA VAL A 20 -16.25 1.03 7.25
C VAL A 20 -16.82 1.58 8.55
N VAL A 21 -15.96 1.83 9.53
CA VAL A 21 -16.32 2.49 10.79
C VAL A 21 -16.89 3.86 10.50
N PHE A 22 -16.22 4.65 9.65
CA PHE A 22 -16.71 5.96 9.19
C PHE A 22 -18.07 5.86 8.49
N THR A 23 -18.25 4.91 7.56
CA THR A 23 -19.54 4.69 6.88
C THR A 23 -20.64 4.44 7.91
N LEU A 24 -20.43 3.52 8.85
CA LEU A 24 -21.43 3.18 9.86
C LEU A 24 -21.74 4.36 10.81
N GLN A 25 -20.72 5.15 11.17
CA GLN A 25 -20.90 6.39 11.94
C GLN A 25 -21.84 7.37 11.22
N CYS A 26 -21.59 7.64 9.93
CA CYS A 26 -22.45 8.52 9.15
C CYS A 26 -23.86 7.95 8.96
N MET A 27 -23.99 6.63 8.80
CA MET A 27 -25.28 5.97 8.61
C MET A 27 -26.12 5.94 9.89
N ARG A 28 -25.51 5.98 11.07
CA ARG A 28 -26.17 5.76 12.36
C ARG A 28 -27.41 6.63 12.59
N SER A 29 -27.34 7.92 12.24
CA SER A 29 -28.43 8.89 12.45
C SER A 29 -29.63 8.65 11.53
N TYR A 30 -29.44 7.94 10.42
CA TYR A 30 -30.50 7.69 9.42
C TYR A 30 -31.31 6.43 9.70
N TYR A 31 -30.78 5.51 10.50
CA TYR A 31 -31.37 4.19 10.73
C TYR A 31 -31.76 3.98 12.19
N GLU A 32 -33.00 3.52 12.38
CA GLU A 32 -33.50 3.13 13.70
C GLU A 32 -32.84 1.82 14.15
N LYS A 33 -32.52 0.93 13.19
CA LYS A 33 -31.82 -0.32 13.45
C LYS A 33 -30.73 -0.55 12.40
N ILE A 34 -29.51 -0.83 12.84
CA ILE A 34 -28.41 -1.29 12.01
C ILE A 34 -28.00 -2.69 12.48
N VAL A 35 -27.95 -3.62 11.54
CA VAL A 35 -27.46 -4.98 11.75
C VAL A 35 -26.23 -5.17 10.86
N VAL A 36 -25.08 -5.42 11.48
CA VAL A 36 -23.82 -5.68 10.78
C VAL A 36 -23.60 -7.18 10.67
N ILE A 37 -23.40 -7.65 9.45
CA ILE A 37 -23.06 -9.04 9.13
C ILE A 37 -21.61 -9.08 8.63
N SER A 38 -20.71 -9.65 9.41
CA SER A 38 -19.31 -9.78 9.01
C SER A 38 -19.04 -11.17 8.41
N ASN A 39 -18.59 -11.18 7.15
CA ASN A 39 -18.02 -12.35 6.48
C ASN A 39 -16.53 -12.55 6.83
N SER A 40 -15.96 -11.68 7.67
CA SER A 40 -14.62 -11.78 8.25
C SER A 40 -14.68 -12.04 9.76
N THR A 41 -13.64 -12.65 10.32
CA THR A 41 -13.48 -12.69 11.77
C THR A 41 -13.32 -11.27 12.32
N LEU A 42 -13.77 -11.05 13.55
CA LEU A 42 -13.68 -9.76 14.23
C LEU A 42 -12.92 -9.96 15.54
N SER A 43 -12.01 -9.03 15.84
CA SER A 43 -11.34 -8.95 17.14
C SER A 43 -12.29 -8.41 18.21
N GLN A 44 -11.91 -8.52 19.48
CA GLN A 44 -12.67 -7.94 20.59
C GLN A 44 -12.84 -6.42 20.44
N ASN A 45 -11.79 -5.72 19.99
CA ASN A 45 -11.83 -4.28 19.72
C ASN A 45 -12.79 -3.94 18.57
N ASP A 46 -12.88 -4.79 17.54
CA ASP A 46 -13.84 -4.60 16.45
C ASP A 46 -15.27 -4.74 16.94
N TYR A 47 -15.55 -5.72 17.82
CA TYR A 47 -16.86 -5.86 18.45
C TYR A 47 -17.24 -4.65 19.29
N GLU A 48 -16.30 -4.13 20.09
CA GLU A 48 -16.53 -2.93 20.91
C GLU A 48 -16.82 -1.71 20.04
N THR A 49 -16.02 -1.51 18.97
CA THR A 49 -16.22 -0.44 18.01
C THR A 49 -17.59 -0.55 17.34
N LEU A 50 -17.92 -1.72 16.78
CA LEU A 50 -19.20 -1.94 16.10
C LEU A 50 -20.39 -1.88 17.04
N GLY A 51 -20.25 -2.27 18.31
CA GLY A 51 -21.31 -2.20 19.32
C GLY A 51 -21.76 -0.77 19.63
N THR A 52 -20.93 0.24 19.33
CA THR A 52 -21.33 1.65 19.43
C THR A 52 -22.08 2.16 18.19
N LEU A 53 -22.01 1.43 17.06
CA LEU A 53 -22.51 1.87 15.75
C LEU A 53 -23.66 1.01 15.24
N ALA A 54 -23.77 -0.23 15.70
CA ALA A 54 -24.76 -1.21 15.26
C ALA A 54 -25.50 -1.78 16.46
N ASP A 55 -26.77 -2.11 16.23
CA ASP A 55 -27.64 -2.65 17.27
C ASP A 55 -27.56 -4.18 17.34
N ASP A 56 -27.11 -4.84 16.27
CA ASP A 56 -26.77 -6.26 16.24
C ASP A 56 -25.52 -6.46 15.37
N VAL A 57 -24.61 -7.33 15.81
CA VAL A 57 -23.41 -7.72 15.06
C VAL A 57 -23.30 -9.24 15.09
N PHE A 58 -23.11 -9.87 13.94
CA PHE A 58 -22.76 -11.30 13.91
C PHE A 58 -21.77 -11.64 12.80
N VAL A 59 -20.97 -12.66 13.07
CA VAL A 59 -19.94 -13.19 12.16
C VAL A 59 -20.46 -14.47 11.53
N ARG A 60 -20.21 -14.63 10.24
CA ARG A 60 -20.54 -15.84 9.48
C ARG A 60 -19.39 -16.22 8.55
N LYS A 61 -19.43 -17.43 8.00
CA LYS A 61 -18.49 -17.85 6.97
C LYS A 61 -18.77 -17.07 5.68
N ASN A 62 -17.73 -16.69 4.95
CA ASN A 62 -17.85 -16.05 3.64
C ASN A 62 -18.27 -17.04 2.52
N ILE A 63 -19.45 -17.64 2.66
CA ILE A 63 -20.06 -18.53 1.68
C ILE A 63 -21.36 -17.88 1.22
N GLY A 64 -21.62 -17.87 -0.10
CA GLY A 64 -22.79 -17.19 -0.62
C GLY A 64 -22.72 -15.65 -0.59
N PHE A 65 -21.56 -15.11 -0.19
CA PHE A 65 -21.20 -13.68 -0.17
C PHE A 65 -22.32 -12.80 0.41
N ASP A 66 -22.52 -11.60 -0.14
CA ASP A 66 -23.39 -10.58 0.42
C ASP A 66 -24.87 -10.97 0.42
N PHE A 67 -25.36 -11.61 -0.64
CA PHE A 67 -26.76 -12.03 -0.74
C PHE A 67 -27.13 -13.07 0.33
N SER A 68 -26.24 -14.01 0.63
CA SER A 68 -26.50 -14.96 1.72
C SER A 68 -26.35 -14.31 3.10
N ALA A 69 -25.48 -13.31 3.26
CA ALA A 69 -25.35 -12.54 4.49
C ALA A 69 -26.63 -11.73 4.78
N TRP A 70 -27.17 -11.02 3.79
CA TRP A 70 -28.43 -10.29 3.92
C TRP A 70 -29.62 -11.24 4.12
N GLN A 71 -29.66 -12.38 3.40
CA GLN A 71 -30.66 -13.41 3.60
C GLN A 71 -30.69 -13.89 5.06
N GLU A 72 -29.54 -14.25 5.62
CA GLU A 72 -29.44 -14.74 7.00
C GLU A 72 -29.96 -13.69 7.99
N ALA A 73 -29.61 -12.41 7.80
CA ALA A 73 -30.12 -11.33 8.64
C ALA A 73 -31.63 -11.12 8.51
N ILE A 74 -32.17 -11.15 7.29
CA ILE A 74 -33.61 -11.04 7.01
C ILE A 74 -34.38 -12.20 7.65
N LEU A 75 -33.89 -13.44 7.49
CA LEU A 75 -34.53 -14.63 8.06
C LEU A 75 -34.46 -14.64 9.58
N LYS A 76 -33.32 -14.23 10.17
CA LYS A 76 -33.14 -14.13 11.62
C LYS A 76 -34.04 -13.06 12.24
N LYS A 77 -34.21 -11.91 11.57
CA LYS A 77 -35.13 -10.86 12.02
C LYS A 77 -36.60 -11.30 11.89
N GLY A 78 -36.91 -12.03 10.83
CA GLY A 78 -38.26 -12.51 10.52
C GLY A 78 -39.08 -11.47 9.75
N PHE A 79 -39.86 -11.93 8.75
CA PHE A 79 -40.62 -11.05 7.87
C PHE A 79 -41.68 -10.22 8.60
N ASP A 80 -42.35 -10.77 9.61
CA ASP A 80 -43.36 -10.04 10.39
C ASP A 80 -42.75 -8.86 11.14
N ALA A 81 -41.56 -9.05 11.73
CA ALA A 81 -40.83 -7.99 12.42
C ALA A 81 -40.31 -6.91 11.46
N LEU A 82 -40.03 -7.26 10.20
CA LEU A 82 -39.62 -6.29 9.19
C LEU A 82 -40.75 -5.31 8.80
N LEU A 83 -42.01 -5.70 9.00
CA LEU A 83 -43.16 -4.82 8.74
C LEU A 83 -43.27 -3.66 9.72
N TYR A 84 -42.51 -3.66 10.81
CA TYR A 84 -42.41 -2.51 11.71
C TYR A 84 -41.69 -1.31 11.06
N TYR A 85 -40.79 -1.56 10.10
CA TYR A 85 -40.00 -0.53 9.44
C TYR A 85 -40.69 -0.03 8.17
N ASP A 86 -40.50 1.25 7.85
CA ASP A 86 -40.99 1.87 6.61
C ASP A 86 -40.12 1.46 5.41
N THR A 87 -38.82 1.29 5.64
CA THR A 87 -37.84 0.87 4.63
C THR A 87 -36.84 -0.15 5.18
N LEU A 88 -36.45 -1.08 4.33
CA LEU A 88 -35.35 -2.01 4.54
C LEU A 88 -34.23 -1.69 3.54
N THR A 89 -33.03 -1.42 4.02
CA THR A 89 -31.84 -1.22 3.18
C THR A 89 -30.88 -2.38 3.32
N ILE A 90 -30.35 -2.86 2.20
CA ILE A 90 -29.17 -3.72 2.13
C ILE A 90 -27.99 -2.89 1.60
N MET A 91 -26.83 -3.05 2.21
CA MET A 91 -25.59 -2.37 1.82
C MET A 91 -24.40 -3.28 2.08
N ASN A 92 -23.33 -3.13 1.28
CA ASN A 92 -22.03 -3.74 1.56
C ASN A 92 -20.93 -2.67 1.63
N ASP A 93 -19.75 -3.08 2.08
CA ASP A 93 -18.57 -2.23 2.25
C ASP A 93 -17.71 -2.09 0.97
N THR A 94 -18.23 -2.40 -0.21
CA THR A 94 -17.44 -2.33 -1.47
C THR A 94 -17.24 -0.91 -2.02
N CYS A 95 -17.67 0.10 -1.26
CA CYS A 95 -17.54 1.51 -1.58
C CYS A 95 -16.95 2.30 -0.41
N PHE A 96 -16.12 3.29 -0.73
CA PHE A 96 -15.81 4.38 0.18
C PHE A 96 -16.99 5.36 0.24
N GLY A 97 -17.16 5.98 1.41
CA GLY A 97 -18.15 7.01 1.65
C GLY A 97 -18.87 6.86 2.99
N PRO A 98 -19.92 7.64 3.23
CA PRO A 98 -20.46 8.64 2.31
C PRO A 98 -19.48 9.83 2.13
N ILE A 99 -19.21 10.23 0.89
CA ILE A 99 -18.35 11.39 0.56
C ILE A 99 -19.14 12.70 0.47
N PHE A 100 -20.48 12.61 0.55
CA PHE A 100 -21.43 13.73 0.60
C PHE A 100 -22.51 13.42 1.65
N GLU A 101 -23.18 14.46 2.15
CA GLU A 101 -24.31 14.32 3.09
C GLU A 101 -25.48 13.52 2.47
N LEU A 102 -26.09 12.64 3.27
CA LEU A 102 -27.12 11.70 2.81
C LEU A 102 -28.55 12.26 2.86
N ASP A 103 -28.76 13.42 3.51
CA ASP A 103 -30.10 14.02 3.66
C ASP A 103 -30.79 14.21 2.31
N THR A 104 -30.07 14.79 1.34
CA THR A 104 -30.59 15.06 0.00
C THR A 104 -30.92 13.78 -0.76
N LEU A 105 -30.12 12.73 -0.58
CA LEU A 105 -30.36 11.41 -1.16
C LEU A 105 -31.67 10.81 -0.63
N PHE A 106 -31.79 10.68 0.70
CA PHE A 106 -32.99 10.10 1.31
C PHE A 106 -34.23 10.93 1.00
N GLN A 107 -34.14 12.26 1.12
CA GLN A 107 -35.26 13.15 0.80
C GLN A 107 -35.74 12.97 -0.63
N ARG A 108 -34.82 12.91 -1.60
CA ARG A 108 -35.16 12.73 -3.02
C ARG A 108 -35.83 11.37 -3.27
N MET A 109 -35.23 10.29 -2.81
CA MET A 109 -35.68 8.94 -3.17
C MET A 109 -36.92 8.49 -2.38
N GLU A 110 -37.09 8.98 -1.15
CA GLU A 110 -38.21 8.57 -0.31
C GLU A 110 -39.47 9.42 -0.50
N SER A 111 -39.34 10.68 -0.93
CA SER A 111 -40.51 11.54 -1.22
C SER A 111 -41.21 11.21 -2.54
N ASP A 112 -40.53 10.52 -3.45
CA ASP A 112 -41.15 10.03 -4.69
C ASP A 112 -42.02 8.81 -4.41
N ASN A 113 -43.34 9.03 -4.36
CA ASN A 113 -44.34 7.97 -4.15
C ASN A 113 -44.53 7.05 -5.36
N THR A 114 -43.90 7.35 -6.49
CA THR A 114 -43.94 6.48 -7.67
C THR A 114 -42.86 5.40 -7.65
N ILE A 115 -41.88 5.50 -6.75
CA ILE A 115 -40.78 4.54 -6.59
C ILE A 115 -41.08 3.63 -5.40
N ASP A 116 -41.02 2.32 -5.60
CA ASP A 116 -41.24 1.29 -4.58
C ASP A 116 -39.92 0.77 -3.98
N PHE A 117 -38.87 0.74 -4.78
CA PHE A 117 -37.52 0.40 -4.33
C PHE A 117 -36.48 1.14 -5.17
N TRP A 118 -35.30 1.36 -4.60
CA TRP A 118 -34.26 2.14 -5.27
C TRP A 118 -32.85 1.75 -4.87
N GLY A 119 -31.86 2.22 -5.64
CA GLY A 119 -30.45 2.16 -5.27
C GLY A 119 -29.69 3.38 -5.80
N ILE A 120 -28.37 3.35 -5.66
CA ILE A 120 -27.54 4.51 -6.00
C ILE A 120 -27.35 4.62 -7.51
N THR A 121 -27.03 3.51 -8.18
CA THR A 121 -26.83 3.44 -9.63
C THR A 121 -27.40 2.15 -10.21
N ASN A 122 -27.66 2.17 -11.52
CA ASN A 122 -27.96 0.99 -12.34
C ASN A 122 -26.75 0.60 -13.20
N ASN A 123 -26.66 -0.69 -13.50
CA ASN A 123 -25.80 -1.22 -14.55
C ASN A 123 -26.63 -1.39 -15.83
N LYS A 124 -26.14 -0.86 -16.95
CA LYS A 124 -26.86 -0.93 -18.23
C LYS A 124 -27.00 -2.37 -18.72
N LYS A 125 -28.05 -2.61 -19.51
CA LYS A 125 -28.22 -3.88 -20.24
C LYS A 125 -26.98 -4.19 -21.08
N SER A 126 -26.47 -5.42 -20.92
CA SER A 126 -25.35 -5.95 -21.69
C SER A 126 -25.76 -7.23 -22.42
N LYS A 127 -25.24 -7.40 -23.63
CA LYS A 127 -25.39 -8.66 -24.39
C LYS A 127 -24.48 -9.77 -23.83
N ASN A 128 -23.44 -9.37 -23.10
CA ASN A 128 -22.47 -10.29 -22.51
C ASN A 128 -22.81 -10.56 -21.05
N GLY A 129 -22.64 -11.82 -20.64
CA GLY A 129 -22.88 -12.29 -19.27
C GLY A 129 -21.78 -11.91 -18.32
N MET A 130 -21.95 -12.26 -17.04
CA MET A 130 -20.82 -12.25 -16.12
C MET A 130 -19.74 -13.21 -16.63
N PRO A 131 -18.46 -12.94 -16.32
CA PRO A 131 -17.38 -13.88 -16.63
C PRO A 131 -17.76 -15.28 -16.16
N GLU A 132 -17.59 -16.27 -17.03
CA GLU A 132 -17.81 -17.70 -16.76
C GLU A 132 -19.28 -18.16 -16.59
N THR A 133 -20.28 -17.25 -16.62
CA THR A 133 -21.70 -17.63 -16.44
C THR A 133 -22.50 -17.63 -17.75
N GLY A 134 -22.08 -16.83 -18.74
CA GLY A 134 -22.82 -16.65 -20.00
C GLY A 134 -24.19 -15.96 -19.83
N GLY A 135 -24.87 -15.68 -20.95
CA GLY A 135 -26.22 -15.07 -20.99
C GLY A 135 -26.23 -13.54 -20.97
N ALA A 136 -27.32 -12.91 -21.41
CA ALA A 136 -27.41 -11.44 -21.36
C ALA A 136 -27.60 -10.95 -19.92
N ILE A 137 -27.00 -9.80 -19.58
CA ILE A 137 -27.26 -9.12 -18.32
C ILE A 137 -28.36 -8.08 -18.58
N PRO A 138 -29.54 -8.22 -17.96
CA PRO A 138 -30.55 -7.17 -18.03
C PRO A 138 -30.06 -5.92 -17.30
N GLU A 139 -30.70 -4.80 -17.59
CA GLU A 139 -30.52 -3.63 -16.74
C GLU A 139 -31.01 -3.94 -15.32
N HIS A 140 -30.25 -3.50 -14.32
CA HIS A 140 -30.58 -3.72 -12.92
C HIS A 140 -29.91 -2.66 -12.03
N ILE A 141 -30.47 -2.47 -10.85
CA ILE A 141 -29.89 -1.65 -9.78
C ILE A 141 -28.72 -2.43 -9.16
N GLN A 142 -27.62 -1.75 -8.90
CA GLN A 142 -26.44 -2.37 -8.30
C GLN A 142 -26.63 -2.60 -6.79
N SER A 143 -26.22 -3.79 -6.31
CA SER A 143 -26.59 -4.28 -4.97
C SER A 143 -25.81 -3.67 -3.80
N TYR A 144 -24.80 -2.83 -4.05
CA TYR A 144 -24.00 -2.24 -2.98
C TYR A 144 -24.76 -1.30 -2.08
N PHE A 145 -25.91 -0.81 -2.55
CA PHE A 145 -26.89 -0.11 -1.76
C PHE A 145 -28.25 -0.26 -2.46
N MET A 146 -29.21 -0.91 -1.81
CA MET A 146 -30.60 -0.97 -2.26
C MET A 146 -31.55 -0.77 -1.07
N SER A 147 -32.58 0.04 -1.26
CA SER A 147 -33.61 0.32 -0.27
C SER A 147 -34.99 -0.05 -0.81
N PHE A 148 -35.75 -0.78 0.00
CA PHE A 148 -37.07 -1.32 -0.35
C PHE A 148 -38.11 -0.72 0.59
N LYS A 149 -39.17 -0.11 0.04
CA LYS A 149 -40.30 0.36 0.84
C LYS A 149 -41.12 -0.83 1.36
N LYS A 150 -41.87 -0.58 2.43
CA LYS A 150 -42.67 -1.59 3.13
C LYS A 150 -43.62 -2.39 2.22
N ASN A 151 -44.17 -1.80 1.17
CA ASN A 151 -45.01 -2.50 0.20
C ASN A 151 -44.24 -3.59 -0.59
N VAL A 152 -42.96 -3.36 -0.90
CA VAL A 152 -42.10 -4.38 -1.49
C VAL A 152 -41.74 -5.45 -0.46
N VAL A 153 -41.35 -5.04 0.76
CA VAL A 153 -40.93 -5.97 1.82
C VAL A 153 -42.06 -6.93 2.24
N SER A 154 -43.30 -6.46 2.25
CA SER A 154 -44.50 -7.27 2.55
C SER A 154 -44.98 -8.15 1.40
N SER A 155 -44.37 -8.04 0.21
CA SER A 155 -44.82 -8.75 -0.97
C SER A 155 -44.39 -10.23 -0.99
N ASP A 156 -45.26 -11.06 -1.56
CA ASP A 156 -45.01 -12.47 -1.78
C ASP A 156 -43.74 -12.73 -2.61
N VAL A 157 -43.47 -11.88 -3.60
CA VAL A 157 -42.30 -11.99 -4.48
C VAL A 157 -41.01 -11.75 -3.71
N PHE A 158 -40.96 -10.73 -2.84
CA PHE A 158 -39.80 -10.42 -2.01
C PHE A 158 -39.53 -11.55 -1.01
N ILE A 159 -40.57 -12.02 -0.31
CA ILE A 159 -40.45 -13.12 0.66
C ILE A 159 -39.94 -14.40 -0.03
N LYS A 160 -40.51 -14.75 -1.19
CA LYS A 160 -40.10 -15.94 -1.97
C LYS A 160 -38.66 -15.81 -2.50
N PHE A 161 -38.25 -14.62 -2.93
CA PHE A 161 -36.88 -14.38 -3.39
C PHE A 161 -35.87 -14.68 -2.27
N TRP A 162 -36.01 -14.02 -1.12
CA TRP A 162 -35.07 -14.20 -0.01
C TRP A 162 -35.09 -15.60 0.57
N LYS A 163 -36.25 -16.28 0.62
CA LYS A 163 -36.31 -17.69 1.06
C LYS A 163 -35.61 -18.67 0.10
N LYS A 164 -35.44 -18.32 -1.17
CA LYS A 164 -34.89 -19.20 -2.22
C LYS A 164 -33.40 -19.01 -2.48
N ILE A 165 -32.76 -17.97 -1.93
CA ILE A 165 -31.31 -17.78 -2.11
C ILE A 165 -30.58 -19.03 -1.60
N GLN A 166 -29.65 -19.50 -2.42
CA GLN A 166 -28.78 -20.64 -2.18
C GLN A 166 -27.35 -20.13 -2.07
N PRO A 167 -26.55 -20.68 -1.14
CA PRO A 167 -25.16 -20.32 -1.02
C PRO A 167 -24.36 -20.88 -2.22
N PHE A 168 -23.81 -20.00 -3.05
CA PHE A 168 -22.81 -20.37 -4.06
C PHE A 168 -21.41 -19.98 -3.62
N THR A 169 -20.38 -20.62 -4.18
CA THR A 169 -18.96 -20.30 -3.94
C THR A 169 -18.36 -19.40 -5.01
N ASN A 170 -19.03 -19.22 -6.16
CA ASN A 170 -18.59 -18.33 -7.24
C ASN A 170 -19.36 -16.99 -7.18
N VAL A 171 -18.64 -15.87 -7.06
CA VAL A 171 -19.21 -14.51 -7.02
C VAL A 171 -19.99 -14.18 -8.30
N SER A 172 -19.48 -14.56 -9.47
CA SER A 172 -20.13 -14.31 -10.76
C SER A 172 -21.50 -15.00 -10.84
N GLU A 173 -21.62 -16.21 -10.29
CA GLU A 173 -22.90 -16.91 -10.24
C GLU A 173 -23.93 -16.22 -9.34
N ILE A 174 -23.50 -15.68 -8.20
CA ILE A 174 -24.38 -14.91 -7.30
C ILE A 174 -24.87 -13.65 -7.99
N ILE A 175 -23.97 -12.90 -8.63
CA ILE A 175 -24.34 -11.69 -9.36
C ILE A 175 -25.33 -12.05 -10.48
N GLN A 176 -25.00 -13.05 -11.30
CA GLN A 176 -25.84 -13.46 -12.43
C GLN A 176 -27.22 -14.01 -11.99
N LYS A 177 -27.30 -14.78 -10.90
CA LYS A 177 -28.57 -15.39 -10.46
C LYS A 177 -29.41 -14.47 -9.58
N TYR A 178 -28.79 -13.55 -8.83
CA TYR A 178 -29.48 -12.74 -7.83
C TYR A 178 -29.44 -11.25 -8.14
N GLU A 179 -28.27 -10.61 -8.14
CA GLU A 179 -28.16 -9.15 -8.35
C GLU A 179 -28.80 -8.71 -9.67
N THR A 180 -28.46 -9.37 -10.77
CA THR A 180 -29.01 -9.00 -12.09
C THR A 180 -30.50 -9.32 -12.23
N GLN A 181 -31.05 -10.19 -11.38
CA GLN A 181 -32.43 -10.66 -11.51
C GLN A 181 -33.40 -9.98 -10.55
N LEU A 182 -32.94 -9.45 -9.41
CA LEU A 182 -33.81 -8.90 -8.38
C LEU A 182 -34.64 -7.71 -8.89
N THR A 183 -34.01 -6.74 -9.57
CA THR A 183 -34.73 -5.61 -10.18
C THR A 183 -35.78 -6.09 -11.18
N VAL A 184 -35.38 -6.98 -12.10
CA VAL A 184 -36.25 -7.53 -13.13
C VAL A 184 -37.45 -8.26 -12.52
N LEU A 185 -37.21 -9.09 -11.51
CA LEU A 185 -38.24 -9.86 -10.83
C LEU A 185 -39.29 -8.94 -10.18
N LEU A 186 -38.86 -7.89 -9.50
CA LEU A 186 -39.77 -6.94 -8.85
C LEU A 186 -40.56 -6.12 -9.87
N GLU A 187 -39.91 -5.64 -10.93
CA GLU A 187 -40.56 -4.86 -11.99
C GLU A 187 -41.59 -5.68 -12.76
N GLN A 188 -41.31 -6.96 -13.05
CA GLN A 188 -42.26 -7.87 -13.69
C GLN A 188 -43.51 -8.12 -12.85
N THR A 189 -43.42 -7.93 -11.53
CA THR A 189 -44.58 -8.01 -10.62
C THR A 189 -45.30 -6.69 -10.41
N GLY A 190 -44.89 -5.63 -11.11
CA GLY A 190 -45.56 -4.32 -11.12
C GLY A 190 -44.97 -3.27 -10.19
N PHE A 191 -43.89 -3.58 -9.46
CA PHE A 191 -43.17 -2.57 -8.66
C PHE A 191 -42.35 -1.65 -9.54
N ARG A 192 -42.16 -0.42 -9.11
CA ARG A 192 -41.35 0.58 -9.81
C ARG A 192 -40.02 0.80 -9.11
N SER A 193 -38.95 0.75 -9.89
CA SER A 193 -37.60 0.97 -9.42
C SER A 193 -37.15 2.42 -9.65
N GLY A 194 -36.13 2.87 -8.94
CA GLY A 194 -35.48 4.15 -9.18
C GLY A 194 -33.99 4.14 -8.82
N THR A 195 -33.23 5.07 -9.37
CA THR A 195 -31.82 5.26 -9.03
C THR A 195 -31.51 6.72 -8.74
N MET A 196 -30.53 6.96 -7.87
CA MET A 196 -30.02 8.33 -7.65
C MET A 196 -29.40 8.88 -8.95
N LEU A 197 -28.58 8.05 -9.61
CA LEU A 197 -27.97 8.34 -10.90
C LEU A 197 -28.29 7.21 -11.88
N ASP A 198 -28.99 7.55 -12.96
CA ASP A 198 -29.31 6.64 -14.04
C ASP A 198 -28.22 6.66 -15.11
N ALA A 199 -27.51 5.54 -15.24
CA ALA A 199 -26.45 5.36 -16.22
C ALA A 199 -26.95 5.55 -17.66
N ASN A 200 -28.22 5.27 -17.97
CA ASN A 200 -28.79 5.44 -19.31
C ASN A 200 -28.83 6.90 -19.78
N MET A 201 -28.75 7.87 -18.86
CA MET A 201 -28.69 9.29 -19.20
C MET A 201 -27.35 9.69 -19.85
N TYR A 202 -26.34 8.81 -19.83
CA TYR A 202 -25.01 9.07 -20.35
C TYR A 202 -24.67 8.16 -21.52
N ASN A 203 -24.03 8.67 -22.58
CA ASN A 203 -23.52 7.86 -23.68
C ASN A 203 -22.12 7.29 -23.36
N LEU A 204 -22.08 6.27 -22.51
CA LEU A 204 -20.86 5.67 -21.97
C LEU A 204 -20.50 4.37 -22.71
N LYS A 205 -19.18 4.10 -22.81
CA LYS A 205 -18.65 2.88 -23.41
C LYS A 205 -18.86 1.67 -22.50
N GLU A 206 -18.55 1.82 -21.21
CA GLU A 206 -18.72 0.74 -20.23
C GLU A 206 -20.13 0.81 -19.62
N THR A 207 -20.70 -0.36 -19.28
CA THR A 207 -22.09 -0.43 -18.77
C THR A 207 -22.21 -0.05 -17.30
N ASN A 208 -21.14 -0.27 -16.52
CA ASN A 208 -21.12 -0.05 -15.08
C ASN A 208 -20.52 1.33 -14.77
N VAL A 209 -21.41 2.32 -14.58
CA VAL A 209 -20.98 3.70 -14.33
C VAL A 209 -20.12 3.81 -13.06
N SER A 210 -20.48 3.07 -12.01
CA SER A 210 -19.83 3.18 -10.71
C SER A 210 -18.40 2.68 -10.67
N ASN A 211 -18.06 1.69 -11.50
CA ASN A 211 -16.68 1.17 -11.57
C ASN A 211 -15.78 2.01 -12.48
N HIS A 212 -16.31 2.61 -13.54
CA HIS A 212 -15.49 3.15 -14.63
C HIS A 212 -15.50 4.68 -14.75
N TYR A 213 -16.48 5.36 -14.15
CA TYR A 213 -16.65 6.81 -14.29
C TYR A 213 -16.89 7.49 -12.94
N PRO A 214 -15.94 7.39 -11.98
CA PRO A 214 -16.11 7.98 -10.65
C PRO A 214 -16.25 9.51 -10.67
N GLU A 215 -15.72 10.22 -11.66
CA GLU A 215 -15.88 11.67 -11.81
C GLU A 215 -17.35 12.04 -12.07
N ILE A 216 -18.05 11.25 -12.90
CA ILE A 216 -19.49 11.43 -13.14
C ILE A 216 -20.27 11.26 -11.83
N LEU A 217 -19.89 10.28 -11.01
CA LEU A 217 -20.50 10.07 -9.70
C LEU A 217 -20.28 11.29 -8.80
N ILE A 218 -19.04 11.76 -8.69
CA ILE A 218 -18.66 12.88 -7.82
C ILE A 218 -19.33 14.18 -8.26
N ASP A 219 -19.37 14.47 -9.56
CA ASP A 219 -19.99 15.69 -10.10
C ASP A 219 -21.51 15.71 -9.96
N ASN A 220 -22.14 14.54 -9.73
CA ASN A 220 -23.57 14.41 -9.46
C ASN A 220 -23.86 14.12 -7.98
N ASN A 221 -22.92 14.42 -7.08
CA ASN A 221 -23.03 14.27 -5.62
C ASN A 221 -23.38 12.84 -5.16
N VAL A 222 -22.99 11.82 -5.92
CA VAL A 222 -23.20 10.42 -5.51
C VAL A 222 -22.33 10.12 -4.28
N PRO A 223 -22.90 9.67 -3.16
CA PRO A 223 -22.17 9.61 -1.89
C PRO A 223 -21.19 8.44 -1.79
N PHE A 224 -21.26 7.46 -2.68
CA PHE A 224 -20.45 6.24 -2.57
C PHE A 224 -19.61 6.02 -3.83
N ILE A 225 -18.30 5.86 -3.63
CA ILE A 225 -17.34 5.57 -4.71
C ILE A 225 -16.81 4.15 -4.53
N LYS A 226 -16.92 3.33 -5.57
CA LYS A 226 -16.49 1.94 -5.53
C LYS A 226 -14.98 1.86 -5.29
N ILE A 227 -14.54 0.92 -4.42
CA ILE A 227 -13.11 0.60 -4.25
C ILE A 227 -12.50 0.21 -5.60
N LYS A 228 -13.27 -0.53 -6.41
CA LYS A 228 -12.89 -0.95 -7.77
C LYS A 228 -12.64 0.22 -8.72
N SER A 229 -13.24 1.40 -8.50
CA SER A 229 -12.97 2.58 -9.32
C SER A 229 -11.51 2.99 -9.24
N PHE A 230 -10.91 2.95 -8.04
CA PHE A 230 -9.49 3.23 -7.88
C PHE A 230 -8.64 2.18 -8.59
N LEU A 231 -8.98 0.89 -8.44
CA LEU A 231 -8.22 -0.22 -9.05
C LEU A 231 -8.24 -0.21 -10.58
N LEU A 232 -9.29 0.36 -11.18
CA LEU A 232 -9.44 0.46 -12.64
C LEU A 232 -9.01 1.82 -13.20
N HIS A 233 -8.85 2.84 -12.34
CA HIS A 233 -8.49 4.18 -12.79
C HIS A 233 -7.02 4.19 -13.25
N SER A 234 -6.73 4.84 -14.38
CA SER A 234 -5.37 4.93 -14.92
C SER A 234 -4.44 5.80 -14.05
N ASN A 235 -5.02 6.65 -13.20
CA ASN A 235 -4.31 7.51 -12.26
C ASN A 235 -5.07 7.61 -10.92
N PRO A 236 -5.00 6.61 -10.03
CA PRO A 236 -5.79 6.59 -8.80
C PRO A 236 -5.45 7.75 -7.84
N LYS A 237 -4.24 8.34 -7.93
CA LYS A 237 -3.89 9.56 -7.19
C LYS A 237 -4.71 10.76 -7.62
N TYR A 238 -4.92 10.93 -8.93
CA TYR A 238 -5.80 11.98 -9.44
C TYR A 238 -7.21 11.86 -8.87
N LEU A 239 -7.78 10.65 -8.85
CA LEU A 239 -9.13 10.42 -8.31
C LEU A 239 -9.20 10.79 -6.82
N LYS A 240 -8.18 10.43 -6.04
CA LYS A 240 -8.08 10.80 -4.63
C LYS A 240 -8.02 12.32 -4.44
N ASP A 241 -7.16 13.00 -5.20
CA ASP A 241 -7.06 14.46 -5.17
C ASP A 241 -8.38 15.11 -5.63
N TYR A 242 -9.09 14.50 -6.58
CA TYR A 242 -10.39 14.97 -7.05
C TYR A 242 -11.44 14.93 -5.92
N ILE A 243 -11.49 13.84 -5.16
CA ILE A 243 -12.37 13.71 -3.98
C ILE A 243 -12.00 14.74 -2.92
N GLN A 244 -10.70 14.87 -2.61
CA GLN A 244 -10.22 15.82 -1.59
C GLN A 244 -10.57 17.28 -1.93
N ASN A 245 -10.56 17.64 -3.21
CA ASN A 245 -10.88 19.00 -3.67
C ASN A 245 -12.39 19.29 -3.75
N LYS A 246 -13.22 18.26 -3.81
CA LYS A 246 -14.68 18.38 -4.02
C LYS A 246 -15.50 18.10 -2.76
N THR A 247 -14.90 17.46 -1.76
CA THR A 247 -15.61 16.94 -0.58
C THR A 247 -14.80 17.19 0.69
N SER A 248 -15.44 17.03 1.85
CA SER A 248 -14.78 17.00 3.16
C SER A 248 -14.27 15.61 3.55
N TYR A 249 -14.41 14.61 2.68
CA TYR A 249 -14.05 13.23 2.98
C TYR A 249 -12.54 13.07 3.16
N SER A 250 -12.13 12.44 4.27
CA SER A 250 -10.72 12.17 4.57
C SER A 250 -10.17 11.11 3.62
N VAL A 251 -9.25 11.51 2.75
CA VAL A 251 -8.58 10.61 1.81
C VAL A 251 -7.61 9.65 2.49
N GLU A 252 -7.23 9.92 3.74
CA GLU A 252 -6.46 9.03 4.60
C GLU A 252 -7.20 7.71 4.85
N LEU A 253 -8.54 7.71 4.86
CA LEU A 253 -9.34 6.48 4.95
C LEU A 253 -9.16 5.57 3.73
N ILE A 254 -9.00 6.17 2.54
CA ILE A 254 -8.71 5.44 1.29
C ILE A 254 -7.29 4.90 1.33
N GLU A 255 -6.32 5.74 1.71
CA GLU A 255 -4.91 5.32 1.82
C GLU A 255 -4.74 4.20 2.85
N SER A 256 -5.32 4.33 4.04
CA SER A 256 -5.26 3.33 5.12
C SER A 256 -5.76 1.97 4.64
N HIS A 257 -6.90 1.94 3.95
CA HIS A 257 -7.44 0.70 3.38
C HIS A 257 -6.47 0.07 2.39
N PHE A 258 -6.01 0.80 1.37
CA PHE A 258 -5.08 0.25 0.38
C PHE A 258 -3.74 -0.16 0.98
N ASN A 259 -3.22 0.58 1.97
CA ASN A 259 -2.02 0.21 2.71
C ASN A 259 -2.18 -1.12 3.44
N SER A 260 -3.37 -1.42 3.93
CA SER A 260 -3.64 -2.66 4.65
C SER A 260 -3.75 -3.88 3.73
N ILE A 261 -4.34 -3.73 2.54
CA ILE A 261 -4.68 -4.88 1.67
C ILE A 261 -3.74 -5.07 0.47
N LEU A 262 -3.15 -4.01 -0.07
CA LEU A 262 -2.31 -4.09 -1.26
C LEU A 262 -0.85 -4.27 -0.86
N PRO A 263 -0.13 -5.21 -1.51
CA PRO A 263 1.31 -5.33 -1.38
C PRO A 263 2.04 -3.99 -1.64
N PRO A 264 3.19 -3.74 -0.98
CA PRO A 264 3.93 -2.48 -1.08
C PRO A 264 4.20 -1.95 -2.49
N ASP A 265 4.55 -2.82 -3.44
CA ASP A 265 4.85 -2.49 -4.83
C ASP A 265 3.63 -1.99 -5.60
N ILE A 266 2.47 -2.62 -5.41
CA ILE A 266 1.20 -2.16 -5.99
C ILE A 266 0.72 -0.88 -5.31
N ASN A 267 0.87 -0.81 -3.99
CA ASN A 267 0.36 0.27 -3.16
C ASN A 267 1.00 1.64 -3.47
N LEU A 268 2.20 1.68 -4.05
CA LEU A 268 2.84 2.93 -4.53
C LEU A 268 1.99 3.72 -5.53
N LEU A 269 1.08 3.05 -6.24
CA LEU A 269 0.15 3.68 -7.19
C LEU A 269 -0.98 4.42 -6.48
N TYR A 270 -1.42 3.97 -5.30
CA TYR A 270 -2.64 4.45 -4.63
C TYR A 270 -2.35 5.45 -3.51
N SER A 271 -1.22 5.28 -2.83
CA SER A 271 -0.87 6.05 -1.63
C SER A 271 0.35 6.95 -1.84
N ASN A 272 0.40 8.08 -1.13
CA ASN A 272 1.53 9.00 -1.17
C ASN A 272 2.65 8.51 -0.25
N LYS A 273 3.54 7.67 -0.81
CA LYS A 273 4.69 7.10 -0.07
C LYS A 273 5.95 7.95 -0.11
N LEU A 274 6.11 8.79 -1.13
CA LEU A 274 7.28 9.62 -1.32
C LEU A 274 7.26 10.83 -0.37
N HIS A 275 8.34 11.01 0.37
CA HIS A 275 8.59 12.19 1.18
C HIS A 275 9.85 12.88 0.68
N ILE A 276 9.71 14.14 0.25
CA ILE A 276 10.86 14.97 -0.10
C ILE A 276 11.35 15.63 1.18
N VAL A 277 12.52 15.21 1.64
CA VAL A 277 13.14 15.74 2.85
C VAL A 277 13.80 17.09 2.57
N SER A 278 13.74 17.98 3.56
CA SER A 278 14.27 19.35 3.50
C SER A 278 14.99 19.71 4.80
N GLU A 279 16.14 20.36 4.69
CA GLU A 279 17.10 20.52 5.80
C GLU A 279 16.68 21.50 6.92
N ASN A 280 15.44 22.02 6.91
CA ASN A 280 15.06 23.19 7.71
C ASN A 280 13.91 23.00 8.70
N LYS A 281 13.38 21.78 8.88
CA LYS A 281 12.34 21.58 9.90
C LYS A 281 12.98 21.39 11.29
N PRO A 282 12.49 22.07 12.33
CA PRO A 282 12.93 21.78 13.68
C PRO A 282 12.56 20.34 14.04
N LEU A 283 13.38 19.72 14.88
CA LEU A 283 13.05 18.43 15.47
C LEU A 283 11.81 18.62 16.35
N SER A 284 10.78 17.80 16.13
CA SER A 284 9.67 17.70 17.08
C SER A 284 10.18 17.18 18.43
N ALA A 285 9.41 17.36 19.50
CA ALA A 285 9.77 16.80 20.80
C ALA A 285 9.79 15.27 20.71
N ILE A 286 10.98 14.69 20.58
CA ILE A 286 11.19 13.24 20.48
C ILE A 286 11.50 12.71 21.87
N SER A 287 10.74 11.71 22.28
CA SER A 287 10.96 10.94 23.52
C SER A 287 11.46 9.52 23.25
N GLN A 288 11.51 9.13 21.96
CA GLN A 288 11.92 7.82 21.50
C GLN A 288 13.40 7.55 21.76
N LYS A 289 13.72 6.32 22.19
CA LYS A 289 15.09 5.80 22.27
C LYS A 289 15.57 5.44 20.87
N ILE A 290 16.68 6.06 20.46
CA ILE A 290 17.24 5.90 19.12
C ILE A 290 18.57 5.15 19.19
N ALA A 291 18.75 4.17 18.32
CA ALA A 291 20.05 3.57 18.04
C ALA A 291 20.46 3.73 16.58
N ILE A 292 21.76 3.78 16.34
CA ILE A 292 22.35 3.70 15.00
C ILE A 292 23.27 2.49 14.96
N HIS A 293 23.04 1.60 13.99
CA HIS A 293 23.93 0.47 13.69
C HIS A 293 24.72 0.74 12.41
N ILE A 294 26.05 0.64 12.49
CA ILE A 294 26.95 0.72 11.34
C ILE A 294 27.74 -0.58 11.20
N HIS A 295 27.58 -1.27 10.07
CA HIS A 295 28.54 -2.33 9.69
C HIS A 295 29.76 -1.73 8.96
N ALA A 296 30.90 -1.70 9.64
CA ALA A 296 32.14 -1.06 9.21
C ALA A 296 33.14 -2.09 8.68
N PHE A 297 32.94 -2.52 7.43
CA PHE A 297 33.86 -3.39 6.71
C PHE A 297 35.04 -2.64 6.06
N TYR A 298 34.79 -1.43 5.54
CA TYR A 298 35.80 -0.55 4.93
C TYR A 298 36.03 0.70 5.80
N ILE A 299 37.24 0.81 6.37
CA ILE A 299 37.55 1.82 7.41
C ILE A 299 37.56 3.26 6.89
N GLU A 300 38.01 3.50 5.66
CA GLU A 300 38.04 4.86 5.09
C GLU A 300 36.61 5.40 4.87
N GLU A 301 35.70 4.59 4.37
CA GLU A 301 34.28 4.94 4.22
C GLU A 301 33.60 5.11 5.58
N PHE A 302 34.01 4.32 6.58
CA PHE A 302 33.53 4.49 7.94
C PHE A 302 33.86 5.90 8.46
N GLN A 303 35.08 6.40 8.25
CA GLN A 303 35.47 7.76 8.64
C GLN A 303 34.60 8.83 7.96
N GLU A 304 34.32 8.69 6.66
CA GLU A 304 33.41 9.60 5.96
C GLU A 304 31.97 9.52 6.51
N LEU A 305 31.49 8.31 6.79
CA LEU A 305 30.12 8.06 7.26
C LEU A 305 29.91 8.59 8.69
N ILE A 306 30.82 8.28 9.61
CA ILE A 306 30.71 8.72 11.01
C ILE A 306 30.78 10.23 11.12
N THR A 307 31.60 10.90 10.30
CA THR A 307 31.69 12.37 10.26
C THR A 307 30.33 13.02 9.99
N VAL A 308 29.49 12.37 9.18
CA VAL A 308 28.14 12.86 8.89
C VAL A 308 27.18 12.54 10.03
N ILE A 309 27.23 11.31 10.56
CA ILE A 309 26.38 10.88 11.68
C ILE A 309 26.63 11.72 12.95
N LEU A 310 27.87 12.13 13.22
CA LEU A 310 28.21 12.98 14.36
C LEU A 310 27.61 14.40 14.29
N ARG A 311 27.07 14.82 13.14
CA ARG A 311 26.47 16.15 12.95
C ARG A 311 24.96 16.18 13.22
N VAL A 312 24.34 15.03 13.45
CA VAL A 312 22.90 14.99 13.75
C VAL A 312 22.61 15.67 15.10
N ASN A 313 21.41 16.23 15.24
CA ASN A 313 21.04 17.08 16.37
C ASN A 313 20.14 16.38 17.40
N PHE A 314 20.28 15.06 17.55
CA PHE A 314 19.55 14.24 18.53
C PHE A 314 20.47 13.23 19.21
N THR A 315 20.03 12.72 20.36
CA THR A 315 20.74 11.71 21.13
C THR A 315 20.47 10.31 20.59
N PHE A 316 21.51 9.49 20.48
CA PHE A 316 21.41 8.09 20.07
C PHE A 316 22.55 7.27 20.67
N ASP A 317 22.33 5.96 20.77
CA ASP A 317 23.38 4.98 21.03
C ASP A 317 23.95 4.43 19.72
N LEU A 318 25.27 4.19 19.67
CA LEU A 318 25.95 3.75 18.47
C LEU A 318 26.47 2.32 18.60
N TYR A 319 26.03 1.44 17.70
CA TYR A 319 26.55 0.08 17.57
C TYR A 319 27.35 -0.05 16.29
N ILE A 320 28.59 -0.54 16.40
CA ILE A 320 29.47 -0.74 15.25
C ILE A 320 29.85 -2.21 15.17
N THR A 321 29.63 -2.84 14.02
CA THR A 321 30.09 -4.21 13.78
C THR A 321 31.25 -4.23 12.80
N THR A 322 32.24 -5.10 13.01
CA THR A 322 33.37 -5.30 12.10
C THR A 322 33.90 -6.73 12.19
N ASP A 323 34.76 -7.14 11.25
CA ASP A 323 35.13 -8.55 11.04
C ASP A 323 36.52 -8.96 11.55
N SER A 324 37.30 -8.02 12.09
CA SER A 324 38.66 -8.31 12.56
C SER A 324 39.10 -7.39 13.68
N GLN A 325 39.93 -7.92 14.58
CA GLN A 325 40.48 -7.15 15.70
C GLN A 325 41.25 -5.91 15.21
N LEU A 326 42.01 -6.02 14.12
CA LEU A 326 42.73 -4.89 13.54
C LEU A 326 41.79 -3.75 13.10
N LYS A 327 40.66 -4.08 12.47
CA LYS A 327 39.66 -3.07 12.09
C LYS A 327 38.99 -2.46 13.32
N LYS A 328 38.69 -3.28 14.34
CA LYS A 328 38.15 -2.80 15.62
C LYS A 328 39.10 -1.76 16.26
N ASP A 329 40.39 -2.06 16.37
CA ASP A 329 41.37 -1.13 16.95
C ASP A 329 41.47 0.19 16.16
N LEU A 330 41.32 0.14 14.83
CA LEU A 330 41.28 1.34 14.00
C LEU A 330 40.00 2.15 14.19
N ILE A 331 38.85 1.49 14.32
CA ILE A 331 37.56 2.14 14.59
C ILE A 331 37.61 2.79 15.97
N GLU A 332 38.14 2.12 17.00
CA GLU A 332 38.32 2.68 18.34
C GLU A 332 39.12 3.98 18.29
N LYS A 333 40.21 4.02 17.54
CA LYS A 333 41.01 5.25 17.34
C LYS A 333 40.21 6.39 16.71
N VAL A 334 39.34 6.09 15.75
CA VAL A 334 38.46 7.09 15.12
C VAL A 334 37.42 7.59 16.14
N MET A 335 36.90 6.69 16.99
CA MET A 335 35.83 6.99 17.94
C MET A 335 36.29 7.66 19.24
N ILE A 336 37.56 7.50 19.65
CA ILE A 336 38.14 8.11 20.86
C ILE A 336 37.97 9.64 20.91
N ILE A 337 37.87 10.28 19.74
CA ILE A 337 37.74 11.74 19.62
C ILE A 337 36.28 12.20 19.87
N THR A 338 35.34 11.27 20.01
CA THR A 338 33.91 11.54 20.16
C THR A 338 33.46 11.38 21.61
N ASN A 339 32.49 12.20 22.05
CA ASN A 339 31.84 12.08 23.36
C ASN A 339 30.59 11.17 23.32
N LEU A 340 30.45 10.32 22.30
CA LEU A 340 29.28 9.46 22.15
C LEU A 340 29.46 8.15 22.92
N HIS A 341 28.34 7.62 23.41
CA HIS A 341 28.29 6.23 23.85
C HIS A 341 28.27 5.31 22.62
N PHE A 342 29.24 4.40 22.54
CA PHE A 342 29.34 3.45 21.43
C PHE A 342 29.81 2.07 21.89
N GLU A 343 29.43 1.04 21.15
CA GLU A 343 29.90 -0.33 21.32
C GLU A 343 30.42 -0.90 20.00
N ILE A 344 31.59 -1.55 20.02
CA ILE A 344 32.18 -2.20 18.84
C ILE A 344 32.19 -3.72 19.03
N ILE A 345 31.48 -4.41 18.14
CA ILE A 345 31.22 -5.85 18.18
C ILE A 345 31.94 -6.54 17.03
N LEU A 346 32.70 -7.59 17.35
CA LEU A 346 33.34 -8.44 16.34
C LEU A 346 32.38 -9.53 15.88
N VAL A 347 32.30 -9.70 14.56
CA VAL A 347 31.46 -10.70 13.90
C VAL A 347 32.26 -11.41 12.82
N GLU A 348 31.84 -12.61 12.40
CA GLU A 348 32.47 -13.27 11.26
C GLU A 348 32.21 -12.50 9.96
N ASN A 349 33.17 -12.50 9.04
CA ASN A 349 32.99 -11.96 7.69
C ASN A 349 32.10 -12.90 6.84
N ARG A 350 30.80 -12.93 7.16
CA ARG A 350 29.82 -13.79 6.51
C ARG A 350 28.49 -13.07 6.44
N GLY A 351 27.81 -13.18 5.30
CA GLY A 351 26.48 -12.58 5.12
C GLY A 351 26.49 -11.06 4.94
N ARG A 352 27.63 -10.47 4.57
CA ARG A 352 27.85 -9.02 4.37
C ARG A 352 27.36 -8.20 5.57
N ASP A 353 26.57 -7.16 5.36
CA ASP A 353 25.98 -6.30 6.40
C ASP A 353 24.72 -6.91 7.05
N ILE A 354 24.10 -7.91 6.42
CA ILE A 354 22.86 -8.54 6.87
C ILE A 354 23.06 -9.36 8.14
N PHE A 355 24.01 -10.29 8.15
CA PHE A 355 24.24 -11.12 9.34
C PHE A 355 24.73 -10.29 10.53
N PRO A 356 25.68 -9.35 10.41
CA PRO A 356 26.06 -8.46 11.51
C PRO A 356 24.87 -7.71 12.11
N TRP A 357 23.96 -7.21 11.27
CA TRP A 357 22.73 -6.56 11.72
C TRP A 357 21.81 -7.50 12.49
N LEU A 358 21.57 -8.71 11.97
CA LEU A 358 20.74 -9.72 12.63
C LEU A 358 21.39 -10.25 13.92
N HIS A 359 22.71 -10.37 13.96
CA HIS A 359 23.46 -10.87 15.10
C HIS A 359 23.25 -10.00 16.34
N ILE A 360 23.17 -8.68 16.15
CA ILE A 360 22.96 -7.71 17.23
C ILE A 360 21.49 -7.30 17.41
N SER A 361 20.56 -7.92 16.68
CA SER A 361 19.14 -7.54 16.68
C SER A 361 18.50 -7.56 18.07
N SER A 362 18.95 -8.45 18.97
CA SER A 362 18.49 -8.50 20.36
C SER A 362 18.73 -7.18 21.11
N LYS A 363 19.89 -6.55 20.89
CA LYS A 363 20.22 -5.22 21.44
C LYS A 363 19.41 -4.12 20.77
N LEU A 364 19.31 -4.18 19.43
CA LEU A 364 18.57 -3.20 18.66
C LEU A 364 17.06 -3.19 18.98
N ASN A 365 16.51 -4.32 19.42
CA ASN A 365 15.12 -4.46 19.86
C ASN A 365 14.79 -3.70 21.16
N GLU A 366 15.79 -3.21 21.90
CA GLU A 366 15.58 -2.38 23.10
C GLU A 366 15.25 -0.91 22.77
N TYR A 367 15.31 -0.54 21.49
CA TYR A 367 15.11 0.82 20.98
C TYR A 367 13.77 0.98 20.26
N ASP A 368 13.26 2.20 20.25
CA ASP A 368 12.02 2.52 19.54
C ASP A 368 12.27 2.70 18.03
N ILE A 369 13.42 3.28 17.68
CA ILE A 369 13.81 3.60 16.31
C ILE A 369 15.28 3.23 16.11
N VAL A 370 15.59 2.57 14.99
CA VAL A 370 16.96 2.19 14.62
C VAL A 370 17.27 2.64 13.19
N GLY A 371 18.42 3.30 13.03
CA GLY A 371 19.03 3.57 11.73
C GLY A 371 20.08 2.50 11.42
N HIS A 372 19.93 1.76 10.32
CA HIS A 372 20.93 0.80 9.85
C HIS A 372 21.70 1.35 8.65
N PHE A 373 23.03 1.34 8.74
CA PHE A 373 23.94 1.78 7.70
C PHE A 373 25.13 0.82 7.58
N HIS A 374 25.83 0.88 6.46
CA HIS A 374 27.04 0.08 6.29
C HIS A 374 28.01 0.72 5.29
N THR A 375 29.27 0.31 5.37
CA THR A 375 30.30 0.70 4.40
C THR A 375 30.24 -0.24 3.19
N LYS A 376 30.28 0.32 1.97
CA LYS A 376 30.27 -0.47 0.73
C LYS A 376 31.23 0.14 -0.29
N ARG A 377 31.98 -0.72 -0.99
CA ARG A 377 32.76 -0.38 -2.19
C ARG A 377 32.32 -1.26 -3.35
N SER A 378 32.36 -0.73 -4.57
CA SER A 378 32.22 -1.54 -5.78
C SER A 378 33.61 -1.99 -6.25
N PRO A 379 33.97 -3.28 -6.17
CA PRO A 379 35.31 -3.75 -6.51
C PRO A 379 35.59 -3.80 -8.02
N THR A 380 34.56 -3.80 -8.87
CA THR A 380 34.68 -4.12 -10.31
C THR A 380 34.10 -3.05 -11.26
N GLY A 381 33.69 -1.89 -10.76
CA GLY A 381 33.12 -0.80 -11.55
C GLY A 381 33.81 0.54 -11.31
N ASP A 382 33.49 1.54 -12.13
CA ASP A 382 33.98 2.91 -11.92
C ASP A 382 33.62 3.39 -10.51
N SER A 383 34.63 3.76 -9.72
CA SER A 383 34.47 4.10 -8.30
C SER A 383 33.47 5.25 -8.05
N TRP A 384 33.30 6.15 -9.02
CA TRP A 384 32.35 7.26 -8.91
C TRP A 384 30.88 6.80 -8.88
N ILE A 385 30.54 5.64 -9.48
CA ILE A 385 29.16 5.11 -9.49
C ILE A 385 28.76 4.72 -8.06
N GLY A 386 29.59 3.91 -7.40
CA GLY A 386 29.36 3.50 -6.01
C GLY A 386 29.38 4.70 -5.04
N LYS A 387 30.30 5.66 -5.25
CA LYS A 387 30.37 6.87 -4.43
C LYS A 387 29.14 7.77 -4.62
N SER A 388 28.66 7.95 -5.85
CA SER A 388 27.45 8.72 -6.14
C SER A 388 26.23 8.10 -5.46
N TRP A 389 26.09 6.77 -5.52
CA TRP A 389 25.02 6.04 -4.85
C TRP A 389 25.03 6.28 -3.34
N MET A 390 26.19 6.07 -2.71
CA MET A 390 26.35 6.22 -1.27
C MET A 390 26.08 7.66 -0.82
N ASN A 391 26.51 8.65 -1.61
CA ASN A 391 26.22 10.05 -1.32
C ASN A 391 24.71 10.32 -1.32
N GLU A 392 23.95 9.83 -2.29
CA GLU A 392 22.49 10.03 -2.34
C GLU A 392 21.78 9.41 -1.13
N ILE A 393 22.23 8.22 -0.69
CA ILE A 393 21.72 7.57 0.53
C ILE A 393 22.04 8.40 1.78
N LYS A 394 23.30 8.84 1.96
CA LYS A 394 23.71 9.66 3.11
C LYS A 394 22.87 10.92 3.22
N GLU A 395 22.61 11.57 2.09
CA GLU A 395 21.81 12.80 2.02
C GLU A 395 20.34 12.55 2.36
N SER A 396 19.76 11.47 1.82
CA SER A 396 18.35 11.15 2.02
C SER A 396 18.04 10.57 3.40
N LEU A 397 18.99 9.86 4.03
CA LEU A 397 18.75 9.14 5.29
C LEU A 397 19.45 9.72 6.52
N ILE A 398 20.62 10.33 6.36
CA ILE A 398 21.45 10.77 7.50
C ILE A 398 21.37 12.27 7.67
N ASN A 399 21.67 13.05 6.63
CA ASN A 399 21.54 14.51 6.68
C ASN A 399 20.08 14.94 6.93
N SER A 400 19.14 14.11 6.50
CA SER A 400 17.70 14.34 6.64
C SER A 400 17.07 13.58 7.80
N SER A 401 17.88 13.08 8.74
CA SER A 401 17.41 12.25 9.87
C SER A 401 16.39 12.96 10.77
N THR A 402 16.49 14.27 10.96
CA THR A 402 15.48 15.08 11.67
C THR A 402 14.08 14.94 11.08
N ASP A 403 13.96 15.02 9.74
CA ASP A 403 12.68 14.85 9.04
C ASP A 403 12.16 13.43 9.18
N ILE A 404 13.05 12.43 9.10
CA ILE A 404 12.70 11.01 9.26
C ILE A 404 12.15 10.73 10.65
N LEU A 405 12.80 11.27 11.68
CA LEU A 405 12.32 11.11 13.06
C LEU A 405 10.99 11.84 13.28
N ASN A 406 10.80 13.01 12.65
CA ASN A 406 9.51 13.70 12.65
C ASN A 406 8.41 12.82 12.03
N ILE A 407 8.69 12.11 10.93
CA ILE A 407 7.73 11.16 10.34
C ILE A 407 7.34 10.08 11.35
N PHE A 408 8.32 9.48 12.05
CA PHE A 408 8.01 8.47 13.07
C PHE A 408 7.20 9.02 14.25
N ALA A 409 7.46 10.27 14.64
CA ALA A 409 6.74 10.95 15.71
C ALA A 409 5.30 11.30 15.34
N THR A 410 5.04 11.74 14.11
CA THR A 410 3.70 12.16 13.65
C THR A 410 2.88 11.05 13.03
N CYS A 411 3.51 9.98 12.53
CA CYS A 411 2.85 8.86 11.86
C CYS A 411 3.18 7.54 12.58
N SER A 412 2.44 7.23 13.64
CA SER A 412 2.66 6.04 14.48
C SER A 412 2.59 4.72 13.70
N SER A 413 1.82 4.67 12.61
CA SER A 413 1.71 3.50 11.72
C SER A 413 2.96 3.23 10.89
N VAL A 414 3.85 4.21 10.68
CA VAL A 414 5.07 4.01 9.88
C VAL A 414 6.07 3.18 10.67
N GLY A 415 6.47 2.03 10.12
CA GLY A 415 7.44 1.10 10.70
C GLY A 415 8.78 1.08 9.98
N VAL A 416 8.83 1.45 8.69
CA VAL A 416 10.05 1.42 7.87
C VAL A 416 10.16 2.67 6.98
N ILE A 417 11.34 3.26 6.90
CA ILE A 417 11.65 4.39 6.01
C ILE A 417 12.90 4.05 5.20
N ILE A 418 12.74 3.97 3.88
CA ILE A 418 13.80 3.60 2.94
C ILE A 418 14.17 4.80 2.03
N PRO A 419 15.40 4.86 1.48
CA PRO A 419 15.71 5.83 0.44
C PRO A 419 15.04 5.44 -0.88
N ASP A 420 14.79 6.42 -1.75
CA ASP A 420 14.41 6.16 -3.14
C ASP A 420 15.55 5.49 -3.92
N ILE A 421 15.24 4.95 -5.10
CA ILE A 421 16.23 4.33 -5.98
C ILE A 421 17.23 5.39 -6.45
N PRO A 422 18.54 5.23 -6.19
CA PRO A 422 19.52 6.23 -6.57
C PRO A 422 19.50 6.55 -8.05
N PHE A 423 19.63 7.84 -8.38
CA PHE A 423 19.33 8.37 -9.71
C PHE A 423 20.11 7.69 -10.84
N TYR A 424 21.42 7.49 -10.67
CA TYR A 424 22.22 6.86 -11.73
C TYR A 424 21.73 5.44 -12.01
N PHE A 425 21.35 4.68 -10.97
CA PHE A 425 20.87 3.31 -11.14
C PHE A 425 19.52 3.25 -11.86
N SER A 426 18.58 4.12 -11.47
CA SER A 426 17.25 4.19 -12.08
C SER A 426 17.27 4.66 -13.55
N SER A 427 18.34 5.33 -14.00
CA SER A 427 18.48 5.81 -15.37
C SER A 427 19.21 4.86 -16.32
N VAL A 428 20.08 3.98 -15.81
CA VAL A 428 20.96 3.14 -16.66
C VAL A 428 20.70 1.64 -16.57
N HIS A 429 20.10 1.15 -15.49
CA HIS A 429 19.82 -0.28 -15.31
C HIS A 429 18.32 -0.54 -15.42
N LEU A 430 17.98 -1.55 -16.23
CA LEU A 430 16.70 -2.23 -16.05
C LEU A 430 16.76 -2.87 -14.67
N ILE A 431 15.99 -2.33 -13.72
CA ILE A 431 15.89 -2.91 -12.38
C ILE A 431 15.34 -4.32 -12.58
N SER A 432 16.18 -5.33 -12.36
CA SER A 432 15.71 -6.71 -12.33
C SER A 432 14.77 -6.84 -11.15
N GLY A 433 13.67 -7.55 -11.34
CA GLY A 433 12.69 -7.78 -10.27
C GLY A 433 13.23 -8.63 -9.13
N TRP A 434 12.38 -9.46 -8.56
CA TRP A 434 12.81 -10.42 -7.53
C TRP A 434 13.91 -11.37 -8.03
N GLY A 435 13.96 -11.59 -9.35
CA GLY A 435 14.96 -12.43 -10.01
C GLY A 435 14.95 -13.85 -9.44
N ASN A 436 16.12 -14.44 -9.31
CA ASN A 436 16.25 -15.79 -8.77
C ASN A 436 16.07 -15.88 -7.23
N ASN A 437 15.87 -14.74 -6.54
CA ASN A 437 15.69 -14.71 -5.08
C ASN A 437 14.29 -15.14 -4.62
N GLN A 438 13.30 -15.22 -5.53
CA GLN A 438 11.90 -15.50 -5.23
C GLN A 438 11.70 -16.73 -4.33
N LYS A 439 12.43 -17.82 -4.61
CA LYS A 439 12.31 -19.07 -3.84
C LYS A 439 12.77 -18.92 -2.39
N ILE A 440 13.89 -18.23 -2.18
CA ILE A 440 14.45 -18.00 -0.84
C ILE A 440 13.56 -17.01 -0.09
N CYS A 441 13.10 -15.93 -0.74
CA CYS A 441 12.14 -15.00 -0.15
C CYS A 441 10.86 -15.71 0.31
N GLN A 442 10.31 -16.61 -0.53
CA GLN A 442 9.13 -17.38 -0.16
C GLN A 442 9.41 -18.30 1.05
N SER A 443 10.54 -19.02 1.04
CA SER A 443 10.90 -19.90 2.16
C SER A 443 11.07 -19.16 3.48
N LEU A 444 11.70 -17.97 3.45
CA LEU A 444 11.82 -17.10 4.63
C LEU A 444 10.45 -16.57 5.06
N TRP A 445 9.61 -16.15 4.12
CA TRP A 445 8.26 -15.66 4.38
C TRP A 445 7.38 -16.71 5.08
N ASP A 446 7.36 -17.92 4.54
CA ASP A 446 6.60 -19.04 5.09
C ASP A 446 7.08 -19.38 6.51
N SER A 447 8.39 -19.28 6.75
CA SER A 447 8.99 -19.52 8.08
C SER A 447 8.62 -18.44 9.11
N MET A 448 8.32 -17.21 8.68
CA MET A 448 7.92 -16.11 9.58
C MET A 448 6.47 -16.18 10.04
N GLY A 449 5.62 -17.02 9.42
CA GLY A 449 4.23 -17.22 9.86
C GLY A 449 3.38 -15.95 9.82
N LEU A 450 3.61 -15.06 8.86
CA LEU A 450 2.97 -13.75 8.76
C LEU A 450 1.46 -13.87 8.43
N PRO A 451 0.61 -12.94 8.93
CA PRO A 451 -0.83 -13.01 8.74
C PRO A 451 -1.30 -12.69 7.32
N LYS A 452 -0.47 -11.99 6.54
CA LYS A 452 -0.75 -11.67 5.14
C LYS A 452 0.02 -12.60 4.22
N ASN A 453 -0.65 -13.05 3.16
CA ASN A 453 -0.04 -13.88 2.13
C ASN A 453 0.44 -13.01 0.95
N ILE A 454 1.61 -13.33 0.41
CA ILE A 454 2.14 -12.73 -0.81
C ILE A 454 2.84 -13.79 -1.65
N SER A 455 2.81 -13.61 -2.97
CA SER A 455 3.59 -14.42 -3.91
C SER A 455 4.64 -13.55 -4.59
N PHE A 456 5.90 -13.89 -4.40
CA PHE A 456 7.01 -13.15 -5.02
C PHE A 456 7.21 -13.48 -6.51
N LYS A 457 6.40 -14.38 -7.09
CA LYS A 457 6.54 -14.83 -8.48
C LYS A 457 6.10 -13.80 -9.52
N ASN A 458 5.18 -12.90 -9.17
CA ASN A 458 4.47 -12.03 -10.13
C ASN A 458 4.76 -10.53 -9.97
N SER A 459 5.69 -10.15 -9.09
CA SER A 459 6.04 -8.75 -8.86
C SER A 459 7.22 -8.34 -9.74
N GLU A 460 7.10 -7.19 -10.41
CA GLU A 460 8.10 -6.74 -11.39
C GLU A 460 9.29 -6.05 -10.73
N ILE A 461 9.08 -5.24 -9.69
CA ILE A 461 10.14 -4.47 -9.01
C ILE A 461 9.88 -4.47 -7.49
N PRO A 462 10.76 -5.05 -6.66
CA PRO A 462 10.59 -5.01 -5.22
C PRO A 462 10.80 -3.59 -4.67
N VAL A 463 9.91 -3.18 -3.77
CA VAL A 463 10.12 -2.02 -2.90
C VAL A 463 11.04 -2.44 -1.75
N MET A 464 12.30 -2.01 -1.81
CA MET A 464 13.33 -2.41 -0.85
C MET A 464 14.31 -1.27 -0.59
N PRO A 465 15.04 -1.28 0.54
CA PRO A 465 16.13 -0.34 0.77
C PRO A 465 17.30 -0.65 -0.18
N TYR A 466 17.39 0.08 -1.29
CA TYR A 466 18.48 -0.07 -2.25
C TYR A 466 19.81 0.32 -1.60
N GLY A 467 20.71 -0.65 -1.42
CA GLY A 467 21.94 -0.49 -0.63
C GLY A 467 21.75 -0.73 0.87
N PHE A 468 20.67 -1.42 1.26
CA PHE A 468 20.34 -1.92 2.61
C PHE A 468 20.59 -0.95 3.77
N SER A 469 20.42 0.34 3.49
CA SER A 469 20.47 1.41 4.48
C SER A 469 19.08 1.99 4.64
N PHE A 470 18.56 2.05 5.87
CA PHE A 470 17.20 2.45 6.15
C PHE A 470 16.98 2.70 7.65
N TRP A 471 15.84 3.33 7.97
CA TRP A 471 15.36 3.48 9.35
C TRP A 471 14.15 2.59 9.58
N TYR A 472 14.02 2.05 10.79
CA TYR A 472 12.91 1.17 11.12
C TYR A 472 12.58 1.19 12.62
N LYS A 473 11.35 0.79 12.94
CA LYS A 473 10.94 0.37 14.28
C LYS A 473 11.27 -1.11 14.44
N PRO A 474 12.03 -1.56 15.44
CA PRO A 474 12.35 -2.98 15.60
C PRO A 474 11.14 -3.90 15.64
N VAL A 475 10.05 -3.46 16.27
CA VAL A 475 8.76 -4.18 16.31
C VAL A 475 8.18 -4.49 14.94
N ALA A 476 8.48 -3.67 13.91
CA ALA A 476 7.99 -3.88 12.55
C ALA A 476 8.70 -5.04 11.84
N LEU A 477 9.90 -5.43 12.28
CA LEU A 477 10.71 -6.48 11.67
C LEU A 477 10.92 -7.69 12.59
N LEU A 478 10.25 -7.73 13.75
CA LEU A 478 10.37 -8.78 14.74
C LEU A 478 10.23 -10.22 14.19
N PRO A 479 9.34 -10.53 13.23
CA PRO A 479 9.23 -11.88 12.66
C PRO A 479 10.53 -12.38 12.04
N LEU A 480 11.30 -11.49 11.40
CA LEU A 480 12.62 -11.82 10.84
C LEU A 480 13.65 -12.08 11.94
N PHE A 481 13.67 -11.26 12.99
CA PHE A 481 14.59 -11.43 14.11
C PHE A 481 14.32 -12.71 14.90
N ASN A 482 13.06 -13.13 14.97
CA ASN A 482 12.63 -14.36 15.64
C ASN A 482 12.95 -15.64 14.86
N LEU A 483 13.39 -15.54 13.59
CA LEU A 483 13.98 -16.70 12.90
C LEU A 483 15.31 -17.13 13.54
N HIS A 484 15.93 -16.25 14.35
CA HIS A 484 17.18 -16.52 15.06
C HIS A 484 18.31 -17.05 14.16
N LEU A 485 18.36 -16.57 12.92
CA LEU A 485 19.35 -16.97 11.92
C LEU A 485 20.77 -16.85 12.49
N LYS A 486 21.55 -17.90 12.30
CA LYS A 486 22.92 -18.03 12.76
C LYS A 486 23.87 -17.88 11.59
N VAL A 487 25.15 -17.73 11.91
CA VAL A 487 26.22 -17.54 10.93
C VAL A 487 26.23 -18.63 9.85
N PHE A 488 25.91 -19.88 10.20
CA PHE A 488 25.89 -21.01 9.27
C PHE A 488 24.72 -21.01 8.28
N ASP A 489 23.67 -20.22 8.52
CA ASP A 489 22.54 -20.06 7.58
C ASP A 489 22.91 -19.17 6.38
N PHE A 490 24.02 -18.44 6.49
CA PHE A 490 24.57 -17.62 5.42
C PHE A 490 25.61 -18.45 4.66
N PRO A 491 25.77 -18.35 3.33
CA PRO A 491 26.89 -19.00 2.65
C PRO A 491 28.24 -18.37 3.04
N GLU A 492 29.33 -19.10 2.88
CA GLU A 492 30.68 -18.56 3.06
C GLU A 492 31.01 -17.49 1.99
N GLU A 493 31.87 -16.55 2.34
CA GLU A 493 32.36 -15.54 1.39
C GLU A 493 33.48 -16.13 0.51
N PRO A 494 33.58 -15.73 -0.78
CA PRO A 494 32.80 -14.70 -1.45
C PRO A 494 31.41 -15.19 -1.88
N LEU A 495 30.38 -14.41 -1.55
CA LEU A 495 29.00 -14.72 -1.97
C LEU A 495 28.82 -14.68 -3.48
N ALA A 496 27.94 -15.57 -3.97
CA ALA A 496 27.41 -15.49 -5.32
C ALA A 496 26.70 -14.14 -5.57
N ASN A 497 26.67 -13.70 -6.83
CA ASN A 497 26.12 -12.39 -7.20
C ASN A 497 24.60 -12.25 -6.96
N GLU A 498 23.86 -13.36 -6.88
CA GLU A 498 22.42 -13.40 -6.61
C GLU A 498 22.04 -14.71 -5.89
N SER A 499 20.78 -14.82 -5.45
CA SER A 499 20.17 -16.06 -4.95
C SER A 499 20.81 -16.59 -3.67
N THR A 500 21.13 -15.70 -2.74
CA THR A 500 21.62 -16.07 -1.41
C THR A 500 20.69 -15.49 -0.34
N VAL A 501 20.78 -16.03 0.88
CA VAL A 501 20.00 -15.57 2.03
C VAL A 501 20.13 -14.07 2.28
N PRO A 502 21.34 -13.45 2.26
CA PRO A 502 21.49 -11.99 2.31
C PRO A 502 20.64 -11.24 1.29
N HIS A 503 20.73 -11.62 0.00
CA HIS A 503 20.00 -10.94 -1.06
C HIS A 503 18.48 -11.10 -0.92
N ALA A 504 18.00 -12.23 -0.40
CA ALA A 504 16.59 -12.39 -0.10
C ALA A 504 16.15 -11.46 1.04
N ILE A 505 16.92 -11.42 2.14
CA ILE A 505 16.64 -10.55 3.29
C ILE A 505 16.68 -9.08 2.91
N GLU A 506 17.57 -8.64 2.00
CA GLU A 506 17.60 -7.26 1.51
C GLU A 506 16.25 -6.77 0.96
N ARG A 507 15.45 -7.69 0.39
CA ARG A 507 14.19 -7.38 -0.31
C ARG A 507 12.96 -7.38 0.60
N LEU A 508 13.06 -7.99 1.77
CA LEU A 508 11.90 -8.29 2.63
C LEU A 508 11.46 -7.20 3.65
N PRO A 509 12.27 -6.21 4.09
CA PRO A 509 11.91 -5.39 5.26
C PRO A 509 10.57 -4.66 5.12
N VAL A 510 10.33 -4.06 3.95
CA VAL A 510 9.08 -3.32 3.67
C VAL A 510 7.87 -4.26 3.68
N TYR A 511 8.02 -5.47 3.16
CA TYR A 511 6.95 -6.47 3.10
C TYR A 511 6.65 -7.07 4.47
N ILE A 512 7.69 -7.32 5.27
CA ILE A 512 7.53 -7.80 6.66
C ILE A 512 6.77 -6.74 7.48
N ALA A 513 7.19 -5.48 7.41
CA ALA A 513 6.52 -4.38 8.09
C ALA A 513 5.06 -4.26 7.65
N TRP A 514 4.79 -4.32 6.34
CA TRP A 514 3.43 -4.33 5.80
C TRP A 514 2.57 -5.49 6.31
N ALA A 515 3.12 -6.70 6.37
CA ALA A 515 2.39 -7.87 6.87
C ALA A 515 2.09 -7.76 8.37
N GLN A 516 2.96 -7.10 9.13
CA GLN A 516 2.77 -6.78 10.54
C GLN A 516 1.79 -5.60 10.79
N GLY A 517 1.23 -5.01 9.73
CA GLY A 517 0.29 -3.88 9.83
C GLY A 517 0.95 -2.50 9.88
N PHE A 518 2.26 -2.41 9.71
CA PHE A 518 2.97 -1.14 9.59
C PHE A 518 2.96 -0.60 8.16
N ASP A 519 3.03 0.71 8.04
CA ASP A 519 3.24 1.42 6.78
C ASP A 519 4.74 1.72 6.56
N PHE A 520 5.08 2.13 5.34
CA PHE A 520 6.42 2.59 4.98
C PHE A 520 6.43 3.97 4.31
N ARG A 521 7.59 4.61 4.29
CA ARG A 521 7.85 5.81 3.48
C ARG A 521 9.11 5.62 2.64
N VAL A 522 9.12 6.28 1.49
CA VAL A 522 10.29 6.42 0.63
C VAL A 522 10.76 7.86 0.76
N VAL A 523 12.01 8.08 1.15
CA VAL A 523 12.57 9.43 1.30
C VAL A 523 13.54 9.76 0.17
N LYS A 524 13.51 11.02 -0.26
CA LYS A 524 14.41 11.54 -1.28
C LYS A 524 14.85 12.95 -0.92
N ALA A 525 16.14 13.18 -0.85
CA ALA A 525 16.66 14.53 -0.65
C ALA A 525 16.31 15.44 -1.82
N ASN A 526 15.87 16.67 -1.51
CA ASN A 526 15.35 17.63 -2.50
C ASN A 526 16.30 17.85 -3.70
N LYS A 527 17.62 17.86 -3.47
CA LYS A 527 18.63 18.05 -4.52
C LYS A 527 18.70 16.92 -5.57
N TYR A 528 18.10 15.76 -5.29
CA TYR A 528 18.01 14.63 -6.22
C TYR A 528 16.62 14.51 -6.86
N VAL A 529 15.67 15.40 -6.53
CA VAL A 529 14.37 15.45 -7.19
C VAL A 529 14.57 15.85 -8.66
N GLN A 530 13.99 15.06 -9.55
CA GLN A 530 14.14 15.24 -10.98
C GLN A 530 12.94 15.95 -11.59
N THR A 531 13.22 16.80 -12.57
CA THR A 531 12.20 17.31 -13.47
C THR A 531 11.73 16.20 -14.42
N GLY A 532 10.47 16.27 -14.86
CA GLY A 532 9.96 15.36 -15.90
C GLY A 532 10.76 15.43 -17.21
N PHE A 533 11.44 16.55 -17.48
CA PHE A 533 12.33 16.69 -18.62
C PHE A 533 13.61 15.86 -18.48
N GLU A 534 14.21 15.82 -17.30
CA GLU A 534 15.40 15.01 -17.03
C GLU A 534 15.07 13.52 -17.14
N VAL A 535 13.96 13.09 -16.53
CA VAL A 535 13.49 11.70 -16.61
C VAL A 535 13.30 11.27 -18.07
N LYS A 536 12.56 12.06 -18.86
CA LYS A 536 12.35 11.75 -20.29
C LYS A 536 13.65 11.81 -21.09
N LYS A 537 14.50 12.83 -20.89
CA LYS A 537 15.75 12.99 -21.65
C LYS A 537 16.77 11.89 -21.34
N ASN A 538 16.88 11.45 -20.10
CA ASN A 538 17.81 10.37 -19.73
C ASN A 538 17.44 9.07 -20.46
N TRP A 539 16.14 8.75 -20.55
CA TRP A 539 15.64 7.65 -21.37
C TRP A 539 16.09 7.76 -22.84
N TYR A 540 16.12 8.98 -23.40
CA TYR A 540 16.60 9.24 -24.78
C TYR A 540 18.13 9.33 -24.94
N ILE A 541 18.88 9.83 -23.95
CA ILE A 541 20.34 10.03 -24.04
C ILE A 541 21.06 8.68 -24.10
N HIS A 542 20.54 7.66 -23.41
CA HIS A 542 21.04 6.29 -23.49
C HIS A 542 20.86 5.66 -24.88
N GLN A 543 20.05 6.25 -25.77
CA GLN A 543 19.88 5.82 -27.17
C GLN A 543 20.76 6.58 -28.20
N LYS A 544 21.91 7.16 -27.79
CA LYS A 544 22.87 7.88 -28.66
C LYS A 544 22.27 9.16 -29.27
N ASN A 545 22.14 10.22 -28.47
CA ASN A 545 21.77 11.56 -28.98
C ASN A 545 22.80 12.11 -30.02
N PRO A 546 22.43 12.27 -31.30
CA PRO A 546 23.34 12.74 -32.36
C PRO A 546 23.78 14.20 -32.16
N LEU A 547 22.94 15.02 -31.54
CA LEU A 547 23.22 16.42 -31.24
C LEU A 547 24.34 16.55 -30.21
N PHE A 548 24.32 15.71 -29.17
CA PHE A 548 25.39 15.68 -28.17
C PHE A 548 26.74 15.30 -28.81
N LYS A 549 26.77 14.29 -29.68
CA LYS A 549 27.98 13.93 -30.44
C LYS A 549 28.48 15.06 -31.32
N LYS A 550 27.58 15.79 -32.00
CA LYS A 550 27.93 16.97 -32.79
C LYS A 550 28.47 18.13 -31.94
N ILE A 551 27.87 18.39 -30.77
CA ILE A 551 28.32 19.43 -29.84
C ILE A 551 29.71 19.09 -29.29
N VAL A 552 29.93 17.86 -28.83
CA VAL A 552 31.24 17.40 -28.34
C VAL A 552 32.29 17.50 -29.45
N ALA A 553 31.96 17.10 -30.68
CA ALA A 553 32.88 17.23 -31.82
C ALA A 553 33.20 18.69 -32.18
N LYS A 554 32.25 19.62 -32.00
CA LYS A 554 32.43 21.05 -32.25
C LYS A 554 33.25 21.75 -31.15
N LEU A 555 33.04 21.37 -29.89
CA LEU A 555 33.79 21.88 -28.74
C LEU A 555 35.21 21.28 -28.66
N PHE A 556 35.42 20.08 -29.21
CA PHE A 556 36.70 19.37 -29.21
C PHE A 556 37.06 18.86 -30.61
N PRO A 557 37.53 19.75 -31.51
CA PRO A 557 37.81 19.41 -32.90
C PRO A 557 38.90 18.34 -33.06
N TYR A 558 38.78 17.59 -34.16
CA TYR A 558 39.71 16.51 -34.55
C TYR A 558 41.14 17.05 -34.66
N GLY A 559 42.06 16.52 -33.83
CA GLY A 559 43.49 16.86 -33.86
C GLY A 559 44.05 17.49 -32.58
N SER A 560 43.19 17.97 -31.66
CA SER A 560 43.65 18.48 -30.38
C SER A 560 44.04 17.35 -29.41
N LYS A 561 45.11 17.55 -28.60
CA LYS A 561 45.53 16.60 -27.55
C LYS A 561 44.36 16.27 -26.59
N ARG A 562 43.51 17.26 -26.25
CA ARG A 562 42.28 17.07 -25.46
C ARG A 562 41.21 16.22 -26.19
N GLY A 563 41.02 16.43 -27.50
CA GLY A 563 40.07 15.65 -28.31
C GLY A 563 40.48 14.18 -28.53
N GLN A 564 41.78 13.88 -28.52
CA GLN A 564 42.28 12.50 -28.56
C GLN A 564 42.12 11.77 -27.21
N LEU A 565 42.34 12.48 -26.09
CA LEU A 565 42.16 11.93 -24.74
C LEU A 565 40.68 11.59 -24.44
N LEU A 566 39.76 12.49 -24.82
CA LEU A 566 38.31 12.27 -24.64
C LEU A 566 37.78 11.08 -25.46
N ARG A 567 38.36 10.78 -26.62
CA ARG A 567 37.95 9.62 -27.44
C ARG A 567 38.45 8.30 -26.90
N ARG A 568 39.57 8.28 -26.17
CA ARG A 568 39.97 7.11 -25.38
C ARG A 568 38.94 6.85 -24.29
N LEU A 569 38.47 7.89 -23.59
CA LEU A 569 37.42 7.80 -22.56
C LEU A 569 36.03 7.41 -23.10
N LEU A 570 35.68 7.85 -24.31
CA LEU A 570 34.39 7.51 -24.97
C LEU A 570 34.40 6.15 -25.69
N LYS A 571 35.58 5.54 -25.92
CA LYS A 571 35.69 4.17 -26.46
C LYS A 571 35.65 3.11 -25.36
N THR A 572 36.02 3.45 -24.13
CA THR A 572 35.93 2.55 -22.96
C THR A 572 34.50 2.39 -22.43
N THR A 573 33.55 3.21 -22.86
CA THR A 573 32.11 3.06 -22.55
C THR A 573 31.40 2.06 -23.48
N SER A 574 32.06 1.00 -23.93
CA SER A 574 31.35 -0.21 -24.37
C SER A 574 30.99 -0.99 -23.10
N PHE A 575 29.88 -0.62 -22.48
CA PHE A 575 29.31 -1.35 -21.36
C PHE A 575 28.99 -2.77 -21.83
N ARG A 576 29.87 -3.72 -21.51
CA ARG A 576 29.47 -5.12 -21.40
C ARG A 576 28.65 -5.20 -20.12
N THR A 577 27.42 -5.67 -20.26
CA THR A 577 26.56 -6.18 -19.19
C THR A 577 27.40 -7.00 -18.21
N ILE A 578 27.45 -6.55 -16.96
CA ILE A 578 27.87 -7.34 -15.79
C ILE A 578 26.60 -7.90 -15.17
#